data_AF-A0A4V5N8A0-F1
#
_entry.id   AF-A0A4V5N8A0-F1
#
_cell.length_a   1.000
_cell.length_b   1.000
_cell.length_c   1.000
_cell.angle_alpha   90.00
_cell.angle_beta   90.00
_cell.angle_gamma   90.00
#
_symmetry.space_group_name_H-M   'P 1'
#
loop_
_entity.id
_entity.type
_entity.pdbx_description
1 polymer ?
#
loop_
_entity_poly.entity_id
_entity_poly.type
_entity_poly.pdbx_seq_one_letter_code
_entity_poly.pdbx_strand_id
1 'polypeptide(L)'
;MNNVFAGQYQWGIAGKHEVEDMARMVKSHPIFDDYWAGKYDEVERIDIPLYLLGSFGNPFHVYGSFDTFRRARSERKWLRVHSTFEWYEMYERASNDDLQRFFDRYCKGIIINGWEQDTPPLRLSLHGCGSVPNIVERPETEFPLRRQQLTTYYLDGATKTLHASPQHREFPVFHDGHGLEGSSDFILKFSEYTEIAGYAKVRLWMSCKEKDDMDVVVQIRKVDKSGKPL
;
A
#
# COMPACT_ATOMS: atom_id res chain seq x y z
N MET A 1 4.43 -1.60 15.18
CA MET A 1 3.36 -2.63 15.22
C MET A 1 2.56 -2.44 16.51
N ASN A 2 1.23 -2.52 16.50
CA ASN A 2 0.41 -2.26 17.70
C ASN A 2 0.54 -3.44 18.70
N ASN A 3 0.87 -3.15 19.97
CA ASN A 3 1.07 -4.16 21.02
C ASN A 3 -0.15 -5.07 21.26
N VAL A 4 -1.36 -4.55 21.07
CA VAL A 4 -2.61 -5.31 21.21
C VAL A 4 -2.74 -6.34 20.09
N PHE A 5 -2.42 -5.93 18.86
CA PHE A 5 -2.47 -6.81 17.70
C PHE A 5 -1.45 -7.96 17.81
N ALA A 6 -0.19 -7.66 18.15
CA ALA A 6 0.85 -8.66 18.29
C ALA A 6 0.51 -9.72 19.36
N GLY A 7 -0.01 -9.29 20.52
CA GLY A 7 -0.39 -10.20 21.60
C GLY A 7 -1.59 -11.10 21.27
N GLN A 8 -2.53 -10.64 20.44
CA GLN A 8 -3.71 -11.43 20.07
C GLN A 8 -3.40 -12.53 19.04
N TYR A 9 -2.50 -12.27 18.08
CA TYR A 9 -2.22 -13.19 16.99
C TYR A 9 -1.12 -14.22 17.28
N GLN A 10 -0.26 -13.98 18.26
CA GLN A 10 0.85 -14.88 18.59
C GLN A 10 0.41 -16.33 18.88
N TRP A 11 -0.76 -16.50 19.50
CA TRP A 11 -1.29 -17.84 19.81
C TRP A 11 -1.86 -18.57 18.59
N GLY A 12 -2.21 -17.85 17.52
CA GLY A 12 -2.69 -18.46 16.27
C GLY A 12 -1.57 -19.05 15.41
N ILE A 13 -0.31 -18.75 15.73
CA ILE A 13 0.87 -19.15 14.94
C ILE A 13 1.90 -19.97 15.74
N ALA A 14 1.59 -20.30 16.99
CA ALA A 14 2.49 -21.07 17.84
C ALA A 14 2.59 -22.52 17.35
N GLY A 15 3.83 -22.99 17.11
CA GLY A 15 4.11 -24.40 16.82
C GLY A 15 4.03 -25.30 18.05
N LYS A 16 4.51 -26.53 17.94
CA LYS A 16 4.50 -27.52 19.04
C LYS A 16 5.49 -27.23 20.19
N HIS A 17 6.38 -26.27 20.01
CA HIS A 17 7.46 -25.95 20.94
C HIS A 17 7.37 -24.49 21.38
N GLU A 18 8.47 -23.75 21.26
CA GLU A 18 8.54 -22.35 21.62
C GLU A 18 8.10 -21.47 20.45
N VAL A 19 7.60 -20.29 20.78
CA VAL A 19 7.28 -19.22 19.84
C VAL A 19 7.92 -17.94 20.35
N GLU A 20 8.39 -17.12 19.44
CA GLU A 20 8.92 -15.80 19.77
C GLU A 20 7.85 -14.92 20.43
N ASP A 21 8.20 -14.27 21.53
CA ASP A 21 7.31 -13.34 22.23
C ASP A 21 7.29 -11.98 21.52
N MET A 22 6.56 -11.91 20.41
CA MET A 22 6.48 -10.70 19.59
C MET A 22 5.98 -9.49 20.36
N ALA A 23 5.07 -9.68 21.32
CA ALA A 23 4.57 -8.60 22.15
C ALA A 23 5.68 -8.01 23.05
N ARG A 24 6.54 -8.86 23.62
CA ARG A 24 7.73 -8.41 24.35
C ARG A 24 8.74 -7.75 23.42
N MET A 25 8.99 -8.34 22.25
CA MET A 25 10.03 -7.84 21.34
C MET A 25 9.70 -6.47 20.75
N VAL A 26 8.42 -6.18 20.45
CA VAL A 26 7.99 -4.81 20.06
C VAL A 26 8.21 -3.79 21.17
N LYS A 27 8.09 -4.18 22.44
CA LYS A 27 8.34 -3.28 23.57
C LYS A 27 9.83 -3.07 23.83
N SER A 28 10.66 -4.10 23.70
CA SER A 28 12.10 -4.00 23.96
C SER A 28 12.92 -3.44 22.80
N HIS A 29 12.40 -3.55 21.57
CA HIS A 29 13.01 -3.01 20.34
C HIS A 29 12.05 -1.98 19.70
N PRO A 30 11.92 -0.77 20.27
CA PRO A 30 10.92 0.22 19.81
C PRO A 30 11.31 0.91 18.50
N ILE A 31 12.58 0.83 18.10
CA ILE A 31 13.12 1.40 16.86
C ILE A 31 13.60 0.29 15.93
N PHE A 32 13.87 0.62 14.68
CA PHE A 32 14.48 -0.33 13.75
C PHE A 32 15.97 -0.54 14.10
N ASP A 33 16.26 -1.69 14.67
CA ASP A 33 17.60 -2.11 15.09
C ASP A 33 17.97 -3.48 14.50
N ASP A 34 19.08 -4.07 14.93
CA ASP A 34 19.58 -5.35 14.42
C ASP A 34 18.58 -6.50 14.57
N TYR A 35 17.74 -6.47 15.61
CA TYR A 35 16.71 -7.49 15.82
C TYR A 35 15.65 -7.42 14.71
N TRP A 36 15.17 -6.22 14.36
CA TRP A 36 14.21 -6.05 13.26
C TRP A 36 14.86 -6.19 11.89
N ALA A 37 16.10 -5.74 11.73
CA ALA A 37 16.87 -5.92 10.49
C ALA A 37 17.02 -7.41 10.13
N GLY A 38 17.22 -8.27 11.12
CA GLY A 38 17.28 -9.73 10.93
C GLY A 38 15.96 -10.38 10.48
N LYS A 39 14.85 -9.65 10.50
CA LYS A 39 13.52 -10.11 10.04
C LYS A 39 13.08 -9.44 8.73
N TYR A 40 13.92 -8.59 8.15
CA TYR A 40 13.64 -7.94 6.89
C TYR A 40 14.12 -8.84 5.73
N ASP A 41 13.23 -9.15 4.80
CA ASP A 41 13.55 -10.05 3.69
C ASP A 41 14.52 -9.39 2.69
N GLU A 42 15.59 -10.10 2.35
CA GLU A 42 16.52 -9.71 1.27
C GLU A 42 15.94 -10.08 -0.10
N VAL A 43 14.83 -9.43 -0.48
CA VAL A 43 14.04 -9.77 -1.67
C VAL A 43 14.84 -9.72 -2.98
N GLU A 44 15.95 -8.97 -3.05
CA GLU A 44 16.86 -8.95 -4.21
C GLU A 44 17.51 -10.30 -4.48
N ARG A 45 17.60 -11.19 -3.49
CA ARG A 45 18.18 -12.53 -3.66
C ARG A 45 17.24 -13.50 -4.37
N ILE A 46 15.98 -13.11 -4.58
CA ILE A 46 14.97 -13.95 -5.22
C ILE A 46 15.14 -13.89 -6.75
N ASP A 47 15.49 -15.03 -7.35
CA ASP A 47 15.74 -15.20 -8.80
C ASP A 47 14.95 -16.39 -9.41
N ILE A 48 13.88 -16.81 -8.75
CA ILE A 48 12.95 -17.84 -9.22
C ILE A 48 11.70 -17.21 -9.84
N PRO A 49 10.89 -17.92 -10.65
CA PRO A 49 9.61 -17.41 -11.11
C PRO A 49 8.73 -16.94 -9.95
N LEU A 50 8.13 -15.76 -10.08
CA LEU A 50 7.29 -15.15 -9.05
C LEU A 50 5.91 -14.79 -9.58
N TYR A 51 4.89 -15.19 -8.85
CA TYR A 51 3.55 -14.66 -9.03
C TYR A 51 3.05 -14.10 -7.70
N LEU A 52 2.84 -12.78 -7.67
CA LEU A 52 2.52 -12.01 -6.48
C LEU A 52 1.11 -11.44 -6.59
N LEU A 53 0.41 -11.39 -5.45
CA LEU A 53 -0.84 -10.65 -5.30
C LEU A 53 -0.61 -9.40 -4.44
N GLY A 54 -1.32 -8.33 -4.75
CA GLY A 54 -1.41 -7.12 -3.93
C GLY A 54 -2.81 -6.54 -3.97
N SER A 55 -3.19 -5.75 -2.96
CA SER A 55 -4.48 -5.04 -2.94
C SER A 55 -4.39 -3.78 -2.12
N PHE A 56 -4.75 -2.63 -2.70
CA PHE A 56 -4.79 -1.36 -1.95
C PHE A 56 -5.83 -1.34 -0.82
N GLY A 57 -6.75 -2.32 -0.79
CA GLY A 57 -7.71 -2.53 0.29
C GLY A 57 -7.17 -3.38 1.46
N ASN A 58 -5.95 -3.92 1.36
CA ASN A 58 -5.33 -4.71 2.42
C ASN A 58 -4.31 -3.85 3.20
N PRO A 59 -4.46 -3.66 4.52
CA PRO A 59 -3.54 -2.83 5.30
C PRO A 59 -2.22 -3.53 5.68
N PHE A 60 -2.07 -4.84 5.43
CA PHE A 60 -0.98 -5.65 5.96
C PHE A 60 0.13 -5.92 4.94
N HIS A 61 -0.25 -6.29 3.71
CA HIS A 61 0.70 -6.92 2.77
C HIS A 61 1.09 -6.05 1.58
N VAL A 62 0.47 -4.87 1.41
CA VAL A 62 0.69 -4.00 0.25
C VAL A 62 2.17 -3.69 0.06
N TYR A 63 2.85 -3.19 1.09
CA TYR A 63 4.23 -2.76 0.94
C TYR A 63 5.14 -3.92 0.49
N GLY A 64 5.04 -5.08 1.13
CA GLY A 64 5.88 -6.24 0.83
C GLY A 64 5.69 -6.76 -0.60
N SER A 65 4.46 -6.90 -1.07
CA SER A 65 4.18 -7.39 -2.43
C SER A 65 4.76 -6.46 -3.51
N PHE A 66 4.56 -5.14 -3.35
CA PHE A 66 5.05 -4.16 -4.31
C PHE A 66 6.58 -4.00 -4.24
N ASP A 67 7.18 -4.04 -3.04
CA ASP A 67 8.64 -3.96 -2.89
C ASP A 67 9.33 -5.20 -3.48
N THR A 68 8.78 -6.40 -3.24
CA THR A 68 9.27 -7.66 -3.81
C THR A 68 9.19 -7.64 -5.33
N PHE A 69 8.05 -7.23 -5.92
CA PHE A 69 7.91 -7.12 -7.37
C PHE A 69 8.96 -6.19 -7.98
N ARG A 70 9.24 -5.07 -7.31
CA ARG A 70 10.19 -4.06 -7.79
C ARG A 70 11.65 -4.51 -7.66
N ARG A 71 12.02 -5.14 -6.54
CA ARG A 71 13.43 -5.36 -6.18
C ARG A 71 13.94 -6.78 -6.41
N ALA A 72 13.06 -7.79 -6.49
CA ALA A 72 13.47 -9.15 -6.82
C ALA A 72 14.16 -9.20 -8.19
N ARG A 73 15.25 -9.99 -8.29
CA ARG A 73 16.07 -10.12 -9.51
C ARG A 73 15.42 -10.96 -10.59
N SER A 74 14.45 -11.79 -10.24
CA SER A 74 13.72 -12.62 -11.18
C SER A 74 13.21 -11.83 -12.39
N GLU A 75 13.58 -12.28 -13.57
CA GLU A 75 13.06 -11.77 -14.86
C GLU A 75 11.66 -12.32 -15.17
N ARG A 76 11.25 -13.38 -14.46
CA ARG A 76 9.96 -14.07 -14.62
C ARG A 76 9.07 -13.74 -13.44
N LYS A 77 8.60 -12.50 -13.36
CA LYS A 77 7.78 -12.01 -12.24
C LYS A 77 6.52 -11.32 -12.73
N TRP A 78 5.41 -11.66 -12.05
CA TRP A 78 4.09 -11.12 -12.30
C TRP A 78 3.49 -10.58 -11.00
N LEU A 79 2.87 -9.41 -11.05
CA LEU A 79 2.08 -8.84 -9.96
C LEU A 79 0.65 -8.61 -10.43
N ARG A 80 -0.32 -9.18 -9.72
CA ARG A 80 -1.73 -8.88 -9.92
C ARG A 80 -2.25 -8.11 -8.72
N VAL A 81 -2.73 -6.90 -8.98
CA VAL A 81 -3.35 -6.03 -7.98
C VAL A 81 -4.86 -6.18 -8.08
N HIS A 82 -5.49 -6.69 -7.03
CA HIS A 82 -6.94 -6.90 -6.96
C HIS A 82 -7.60 -5.82 -6.06
N SER A 83 -8.92 -5.69 -6.16
CA SER A 83 -9.71 -4.66 -5.47
C SER A 83 -10.57 -5.18 -4.31
N THR A 84 -10.23 -6.38 -3.82
CA THR A 84 -10.94 -7.09 -2.76
C THR A 84 -10.04 -7.28 -1.53
N PHE A 85 -10.59 -7.80 -0.43
CA PHE A 85 -9.81 -8.22 0.73
C PHE A 85 -9.17 -9.61 0.48
N GLU A 86 -8.08 -9.93 1.19
CA GLU A 86 -7.25 -11.12 0.90
C GLU A 86 -8.02 -12.44 0.93
N TRP A 87 -8.89 -12.65 1.92
CA TRP A 87 -9.64 -13.90 2.04
C TRP A 87 -10.68 -14.04 0.95
N TYR A 88 -11.29 -12.93 0.54
CA TYR A 88 -12.22 -12.95 -0.60
C TYR A 88 -11.46 -13.42 -1.84
N GLU A 89 -10.32 -12.80 -2.13
CA GLU A 89 -9.50 -13.13 -3.29
C GLU A 89 -9.01 -14.58 -3.31
N MET A 90 -8.63 -15.11 -2.15
CA MET A 90 -8.11 -16.47 -2.01
C MET A 90 -9.15 -17.55 -2.35
N TYR A 91 -10.43 -17.28 -2.11
CA TYR A 91 -11.51 -18.24 -2.39
C TYR A 91 -12.21 -18.00 -3.74
N GLU A 92 -11.81 -16.98 -4.49
CA GLU A 92 -12.34 -16.74 -5.82
C GLU A 92 -11.85 -17.79 -6.82
N ARG A 93 -12.78 -18.36 -7.58
CA ARG A 93 -12.46 -19.39 -8.57
C ARG A 93 -11.48 -18.88 -9.62
N ALA A 94 -11.70 -17.66 -10.11
CA ALA A 94 -10.84 -17.05 -11.13
C ALA A 94 -9.40 -16.88 -10.64
N SER A 95 -9.21 -16.49 -9.37
CA SER A 95 -7.88 -16.35 -8.76
C SER A 95 -7.17 -17.69 -8.60
N ASN A 96 -7.91 -18.73 -8.20
CA ASN A 96 -7.38 -20.09 -8.09
C ASN A 96 -7.04 -20.69 -9.47
N ASP A 97 -7.89 -20.50 -10.47
CA ASP A 97 -7.64 -20.94 -11.85
C ASP A 97 -6.38 -20.24 -12.42
N ASP A 98 -6.19 -18.96 -12.13
CA ASP A 98 -5.01 -18.19 -12.57
C ASP A 98 -3.72 -18.63 -11.84
N LEU A 99 -3.80 -18.88 -10.53
CA LEU A 99 -2.69 -19.46 -9.76
C LEU A 99 -2.34 -20.88 -10.25
N GLN A 100 -3.34 -21.68 -10.61
CA GLN A 100 -3.12 -23.02 -11.17
C GLN A 100 -2.35 -22.96 -12.49
N ARG A 101 -2.63 -21.99 -13.37
CA ARG A 101 -1.86 -21.78 -14.62
C ARG A 101 -0.39 -21.50 -14.33
N PHE A 102 -0.08 -20.68 -13.33
CA PHE A 102 1.29 -20.44 -12.92
C PHE A 102 1.98 -21.73 -12.43
N PHE A 103 1.35 -22.50 -11.55
CA PHE A 103 1.92 -23.76 -11.06
C PHE A 103 2.01 -24.85 -12.13
N ASP A 104 1.08 -24.89 -13.08
CA ASP A 104 1.18 -25.80 -14.22
C ASP A 104 2.44 -25.52 -15.05
N ARG A 105 2.75 -24.24 -15.27
CA ARG A 105 3.93 -23.81 -16.01
C ARG A 105 5.25 -24.16 -15.31
N TYR A 106 5.33 -23.88 -14.01
CA TYR A 106 6.59 -23.89 -13.26
C TYR A 106 6.80 -25.07 -12.32
N CYS A 107 5.73 -25.74 -11.88
CA CYS A 107 5.79 -26.89 -10.98
C CYS A 107 5.46 -28.22 -11.69
N LYS A 108 4.58 -28.22 -12.70
CA LYS A 108 4.30 -29.42 -13.52
C LYS A 108 5.11 -29.49 -14.82
N GLY A 109 5.82 -28.42 -15.19
CA GLY A 109 6.63 -28.37 -16.40
C GLY A 109 5.83 -28.30 -17.70
N ILE A 110 4.55 -27.88 -17.64
CA ILE A 110 3.73 -27.71 -18.85
C ILE A 110 4.21 -26.46 -19.58
N ILE A 111 4.99 -26.65 -20.65
CA ILE A 111 5.64 -25.56 -21.38
C ILE A 111 4.62 -24.72 -22.16
N ILE A 112 3.58 -25.36 -22.71
CA ILE A 112 2.58 -24.70 -23.55
C ILE A 112 1.28 -24.57 -22.75
N ASN A 113 1.16 -23.49 -21.98
CA ASN A 113 -0.09 -23.11 -21.31
C ASN A 113 -0.43 -21.62 -21.41
N GLY A 114 0.33 -20.87 -22.22
CA GLY A 114 0.13 -19.45 -22.49
C GLY A 114 0.49 -18.50 -21.34
N TRP A 115 0.97 -18.98 -20.19
CA TRP A 115 1.22 -18.11 -19.03
C TRP A 115 2.20 -16.97 -19.33
N GLU A 116 3.37 -17.31 -19.86
CA GLU A 116 4.43 -16.31 -20.12
C GLU A 116 4.09 -15.38 -21.28
N GLN A 117 3.22 -15.82 -22.20
CA GLN A 117 2.85 -15.08 -23.41
C GLN A 117 1.62 -14.18 -23.18
N ASP A 118 0.63 -14.67 -22.45
CA ASP A 118 -0.68 -14.02 -22.34
C ASP A 118 -0.79 -13.16 -21.07
N THR A 119 0.03 -13.40 -20.05
CA THR A 119 -0.06 -12.72 -18.75
C THR A 119 0.86 -11.48 -18.69
N PRO A 120 0.30 -10.25 -18.57
CA PRO A 120 1.10 -9.04 -18.42
C PRO A 120 1.88 -9.04 -17.10
N PRO A 121 3.13 -8.50 -17.07
CA PRO A 121 3.95 -8.44 -15.85
C PRO A 121 3.24 -7.75 -14.67
N LEU A 122 2.38 -6.77 -14.94
CA LEU A 122 1.52 -6.15 -13.95
C LEU A 122 0.07 -6.11 -14.46
N ARG A 123 -0.87 -6.52 -13.63
CA ARG A 123 -2.31 -6.33 -13.83
C ARG A 123 -2.83 -5.45 -12.70
N LEU A 124 -3.14 -4.19 -12.99
CA LEU A 124 -3.45 -3.18 -11.98
C LEU A 124 -4.96 -2.93 -11.89
N SER A 125 -5.54 -3.24 -10.73
CA SER A 125 -6.89 -2.77 -10.38
C SER A 125 -6.83 -1.51 -9.53
N LEU A 126 -7.71 -0.54 -9.80
CA LEU A 126 -7.85 0.70 -9.03
C LEU A 126 -9.29 0.87 -8.56
N HIS A 127 -9.45 1.41 -7.36
CA HIS A 127 -10.76 1.62 -6.76
C HIS A 127 -11.46 2.84 -7.39
N GLY A 128 -12.60 2.56 -8.00
CA GLY A 128 -13.62 3.54 -8.31
C GLY A 128 -14.36 3.99 -7.05
N CYS A 129 -15.29 4.94 -7.20
CA CYS A 129 -16.19 5.31 -6.10
C CYS A 129 -17.44 5.99 -6.65
N GLY A 130 -18.58 5.77 -5.98
CA GLY A 130 -19.88 6.26 -6.41
C GLY A 130 -20.22 5.69 -7.79
N SER A 131 -20.45 6.57 -8.77
CA SER A 131 -20.73 6.18 -10.15
C SER A 131 -19.49 5.82 -10.98
N VAL A 132 -18.28 6.03 -10.45
CA VAL A 132 -17.04 5.68 -11.14
C VAL A 132 -16.72 4.20 -10.87
N PRO A 133 -16.69 3.33 -11.89
CA PRO A 133 -16.39 1.93 -11.71
C PRO A 133 -14.92 1.72 -11.33
N ASN A 134 -14.63 0.54 -10.76
CA ASN A 134 -13.25 0.10 -10.58
C ASN A 134 -12.57 -0.08 -11.94
N ILE A 135 -11.29 0.24 -12.00
CA ILE A 135 -10.42 -0.29 -13.05
C ILE A 135 -10.06 -1.71 -12.62
N VAL A 136 -10.22 -2.68 -13.52
CA VAL A 136 -10.03 -4.10 -13.23
C VAL A 136 -8.89 -4.63 -14.07
N GLU A 137 -7.84 -5.11 -13.40
CA GLU A 137 -6.71 -5.84 -14.00
C GLU A 137 -6.13 -5.20 -15.26
N ARG A 138 -6.02 -3.87 -15.30
CA ARG A 138 -5.46 -3.17 -16.46
C ARG A 138 -4.02 -3.64 -16.69
N PRO A 139 -3.65 -4.11 -17.90
CA PRO A 139 -2.29 -4.52 -18.21
C PRO A 139 -1.29 -3.37 -18.09
N GLU A 140 -0.15 -3.68 -17.48
CA GLU A 140 0.97 -2.76 -17.25
C GLU A 140 2.29 -3.54 -17.30
N THR A 141 3.41 -2.82 -17.45
CA THR A 141 4.74 -3.44 -17.53
C THR A 141 5.56 -3.32 -16.25
N GLU A 142 5.31 -2.29 -15.44
CA GLU A 142 6.14 -1.99 -14.27
C GLU A 142 5.37 -1.20 -13.20
N PHE A 143 5.84 -1.27 -11.95
CA PHE A 143 5.39 -0.44 -10.85
C PHE A 143 6.59 0.19 -10.14
N PRO A 144 6.62 1.53 -9.90
CA PRO A 144 5.61 2.53 -10.28
C PRO A 144 5.38 2.60 -11.80
N LEU A 145 4.21 3.08 -12.21
CA LEU A 145 3.82 3.06 -13.62
C LEU A 145 4.75 3.94 -14.46
N ARG A 146 5.23 3.44 -15.59
CA ARG A 146 6.08 4.21 -16.54
C ARG A 146 5.48 5.56 -16.93
N ARG A 147 4.17 5.57 -17.13
CA ARG A 147 3.41 6.76 -17.58
C ARG A 147 2.95 7.67 -16.45
N GLN A 148 3.31 7.36 -15.19
CA GLN A 148 2.87 8.19 -14.08
C GLN A 148 3.44 9.60 -14.21
N GLN A 149 2.65 10.58 -13.80
CA GLN A 149 3.08 11.98 -13.70
C GLN A 149 3.10 12.36 -12.23
N LEU A 150 4.27 12.75 -11.72
CA LEU A 150 4.41 13.22 -10.35
C LEU A 150 4.00 14.70 -10.27
N THR A 151 2.80 14.94 -9.78
CA THR A 151 2.26 16.29 -9.60
C THR A 151 2.38 16.71 -8.14
N THR A 152 3.00 17.86 -7.89
CA THR A 152 3.11 18.43 -6.54
C THR A 152 1.97 19.41 -6.31
N TYR A 153 1.29 19.26 -5.17
CA TYR A 153 0.34 20.24 -4.67
C TYR A 153 0.83 20.82 -3.34
N TYR A 154 0.54 22.09 -3.12
CA TYR A 154 0.95 22.88 -1.96
C TYR A 154 -0.26 23.13 -1.07
N LEU A 155 -0.07 22.97 0.24
CA LEU A 155 -1.10 23.20 1.25
C LEU A 155 -1.30 24.71 1.44
N ASP A 156 -2.56 25.15 1.44
CA ASP A 156 -2.95 26.50 1.86
C ASP A 156 -3.77 26.43 3.16
N GLY A 157 -3.18 26.91 4.25
CA GLY A 157 -3.83 26.94 5.56
C GLY A 157 -4.97 27.96 5.68
N ALA A 158 -5.00 29.00 4.84
CA ALA A 158 -6.07 29.99 4.88
C ALA A 158 -7.37 29.45 4.30
N THR A 159 -7.28 28.75 3.16
CA THR A 159 -8.43 28.21 2.43
C THR A 159 -8.72 26.74 2.73
N LYS A 160 -7.77 26.05 3.38
CA LYS A 160 -7.79 24.59 3.59
C LYS A 160 -7.91 23.81 2.27
N THR A 161 -7.21 24.26 1.24
CA THR A 161 -7.17 23.60 -0.07
C THR A 161 -5.74 23.32 -0.54
N LEU A 162 -5.63 22.47 -1.57
CA LEU A 162 -4.39 22.12 -2.23
C LEU A 162 -4.28 22.83 -3.58
N HIS A 163 -3.12 23.43 -3.87
CA HIS A 163 -2.87 24.24 -5.07
C HIS A 163 -1.66 23.75 -5.87
N ALA A 164 -1.65 23.96 -7.18
CA ALA A 164 -0.52 23.56 -8.04
C ALA A 164 0.74 24.44 -7.87
N SER A 165 0.60 25.64 -7.27
CA SER A 165 1.70 26.56 -7.00
C SER A 165 1.86 26.84 -5.50
N PRO A 166 3.08 27.18 -5.03
CA PRO A 166 3.31 27.59 -3.65
C PRO A 166 2.50 28.82 -3.27
N GLN A 167 2.13 28.92 -1.99
CA GLN A 167 1.46 30.11 -1.46
C GLN A 167 2.49 31.18 -1.08
N HIS A 168 2.18 32.45 -1.35
CA HIS A 168 3.08 33.57 -1.05
C HIS A 168 3.13 33.96 0.43
N ARG A 169 2.18 33.50 1.24
CA ARG A 169 2.08 33.79 2.67
C ARG A 169 1.90 32.49 3.44
N GLU A 170 2.55 32.41 4.59
CA GLU A 170 2.44 31.28 5.50
C GLU A 170 1.17 31.41 6.33
N PHE A 171 0.38 30.34 6.38
CA PHE A 171 -0.81 30.23 7.22
C PHE A 171 -0.73 28.92 8.01
N PRO A 172 -0.35 28.97 9.31
CA PRO A 172 -0.30 27.78 10.14
C PRO A 172 -1.72 27.27 10.44
N VAL A 173 -1.87 25.95 10.50
CA VAL A 173 -3.12 25.28 10.89
C VAL A 173 -2.84 24.49 12.17
N PHE A 174 -3.81 24.49 13.08
CA PHE A 174 -3.72 23.87 14.38
C PHE A 174 -4.90 22.92 14.58
N HIS A 175 -4.66 21.80 15.26
CA HIS A 175 -5.68 20.91 15.79
C HIS A 175 -5.18 20.30 17.10
N ASP A 176 -6.11 19.83 17.92
CA ASP A 176 -5.79 19.07 19.14
C ASP A 176 -5.36 17.64 18.75
N GLY A 177 -4.10 17.30 19.03
CA GLY A 177 -3.56 15.97 18.71
C GLY A 177 -4.13 14.83 19.55
N HIS A 178 -4.74 15.11 20.70
CA HIS A 178 -5.42 14.10 21.53
C HIS A 178 -6.93 14.03 21.26
N GLY A 179 -7.48 14.98 20.50
CA GLY A 179 -8.89 15.00 20.14
C GLY A 179 -9.21 13.91 19.11
N LEU A 180 -10.25 13.11 19.38
CA LEU A 180 -10.70 12.06 18.44
C LEU A 180 -11.19 12.62 17.09
N GLU A 181 -11.55 13.90 17.05
CA GLU A 181 -11.99 14.64 15.86
C GLU A 181 -10.95 15.67 15.39
N GLY A 182 -9.75 15.69 16.00
CA GLY A 182 -8.69 16.63 15.66
C GLY A 182 -8.03 16.29 14.32
N SER A 183 -8.29 17.09 13.28
CA SER A 183 -7.62 16.98 11.99
C SER A 183 -7.33 18.33 11.37
N SER A 184 -6.37 18.35 10.43
CA SER A 184 -6.13 19.47 9.53
C SER A 184 -6.29 18.99 8.09
N ASP A 185 -7.51 19.16 7.58
CA ASP A 185 -7.91 18.64 6.27
C ASP A 185 -7.69 19.66 5.17
N PHE A 186 -7.20 19.19 4.03
CA PHE A 186 -6.97 20.00 2.84
C PHE A 186 -7.60 19.32 1.62
N ILE A 187 -8.42 20.06 0.88
CA ILE A 187 -9.19 19.51 -0.24
C ILE A 187 -8.54 19.89 -1.58
N LEU A 188 -8.35 18.89 -2.45
CA LEU A 188 -8.05 19.06 -3.87
C LEU A 188 -9.29 18.68 -4.69
N LYS A 189 -9.68 19.54 -5.63
CA LYS A 189 -10.74 19.24 -6.61
C LYS A 189 -10.12 19.05 -7.99
N PHE A 190 -10.43 17.93 -8.64
CA PHE A 190 -10.04 17.66 -10.02
C PHE A 190 -11.12 18.18 -10.97
N SER A 191 -10.70 18.88 -12.03
CA SER A 191 -11.60 19.38 -13.09
C SER A 191 -11.99 18.31 -14.10
N GLU A 192 -11.26 17.20 -14.12
CA GLU A 192 -11.43 16.08 -15.04
C GLU A 192 -11.23 14.74 -14.32
N TYR A 193 -11.63 13.65 -14.98
CA TYR A 193 -11.39 12.31 -14.47
C TYR A 193 -9.88 12.10 -14.26
N THR A 194 -9.50 11.78 -13.03
CA THR A 194 -8.10 11.60 -12.65
C THR A 194 -7.94 10.28 -11.91
N GLU A 195 -6.97 9.49 -12.37
CA GLU A 195 -6.54 8.27 -11.69
C GLU A 195 -5.30 8.57 -10.84
N ILE A 196 -5.33 8.16 -9.57
CA ILE A 196 -4.19 8.27 -8.67
C ILE A 196 -3.69 6.85 -8.42
N ALA A 197 -2.46 6.57 -8.87
CA ALA A 197 -1.79 5.30 -8.69
C ALA A 197 -0.30 5.51 -8.46
N GLY A 198 0.29 4.72 -7.56
CA GLY A 198 1.70 4.83 -7.20
C GLY A 198 1.89 5.26 -5.74
N TYR A 199 3.08 5.78 -5.45
CA TYR A 199 3.48 6.18 -4.11
C TYR A 199 3.14 7.65 -3.87
N ALA A 200 2.36 7.93 -2.83
CA ALA A 200 2.14 9.28 -2.35
C ALA A 200 3.29 9.71 -1.43
N LYS A 201 3.69 10.99 -1.52
CA LYS A 201 4.67 11.60 -0.63
C LYS A 201 4.15 12.96 -0.20
N VAL A 202 4.26 13.24 1.10
CA VAL A 202 3.97 14.56 1.66
C VAL A 202 5.21 15.10 2.37
N ARG A 203 5.39 16.41 2.30
CA ARG A 203 6.38 17.13 3.10
C ARG A 203 5.62 18.12 3.99
N LEU A 204 5.74 17.95 5.29
CA LEU A 204 5.07 18.78 6.28
C LEU A 204 6.12 19.54 7.11
N TRP A 205 5.78 20.77 7.46
CA TRP A 205 6.51 21.56 8.46
C TRP A 205 5.62 21.62 9.69
N MET A 206 6.07 21.03 10.80
CA MET A 206 5.24 20.78 11.97
C MET A 206 5.99 21.15 13.24
N SER A 207 5.25 21.52 14.28
CA SER A 207 5.78 21.80 15.61
C SER A 207 4.73 21.45 16.66
N CYS A 208 5.16 20.90 17.79
CA CYS A 208 4.33 20.75 18.99
C CYS A 208 4.88 21.67 20.08
N LYS A 209 3.99 22.42 20.75
CA LYS A 209 4.40 23.33 21.83
C LYS A 209 4.54 22.61 23.18
N GLU A 210 3.77 21.54 23.37
CA GLU A 210 3.55 20.90 24.66
C GLU A 210 4.43 19.67 24.89
N LYS A 211 4.95 19.08 23.80
CA LYS A 211 5.75 17.86 23.77
C LYS A 211 6.93 18.02 22.83
N ASP A 212 7.96 17.21 23.06
CA ASP A 212 9.20 17.13 22.29
C ASP A 212 9.18 16.02 21.21
N ASP A 213 8.07 15.29 21.09
CA ASP A 213 7.85 14.24 20.08
C ASP A 213 6.40 14.30 19.53
N MET A 214 6.20 13.75 18.33
CA MET A 214 4.92 13.76 17.61
C MET A 214 4.69 12.48 16.81
N ASP A 215 3.58 11.80 17.07
CA ASP A 215 3.02 10.82 16.15
C ASP A 215 2.23 11.54 15.05
N VAL A 216 2.60 11.33 13.78
CA VAL A 216 1.95 11.99 12.64
C VAL A 216 1.26 10.95 11.77
N VAL A 217 -0.07 11.08 11.64
CA VAL A 217 -0.88 10.25 10.75
C VAL A 217 -1.34 11.07 9.56
N VAL A 218 -1.06 10.59 8.36
CA VAL A 218 -1.45 11.24 7.11
C VAL A 218 -2.41 10.31 6.36
N GLN A 219 -3.55 10.84 5.94
CA GLN A 219 -4.56 10.10 5.21
C GLN A 219 -4.91 10.80 3.90
N ILE A 220 -5.08 10.02 2.84
CA ILE A 220 -5.70 10.47 1.60
C ILE A 220 -7.10 9.88 1.57
N ARG A 221 -8.12 10.73 1.57
CA ARG A 221 -9.52 10.33 1.51
C ARG A 221 -10.14 10.88 0.25
N LYS A 222 -10.94 10.06 -0.41
CA LYS A 222 -11.79 10.52 -1.50
C LYS A 222 -13.02 11.20 -0.91
N VAL A 223 -13.35 12.36 -1.43
CA VAL A 223 -14.56 13.09 -1.06
C VAL A 223 -15.46 13.26 -2.29
N ASP A 224 -16.75 13.42 -2.07
CA ASP A 224 -17.70 13.73 -3.12
C ASP A 224 -17.63 15.20 -3.55
N LYS A 225 -18.48 15.59 -4.51
CA LYS A 225 -18.56 16.98 -5.02
C LYS A 225 -18.88 18.03 -3.95
N SER A 226 -19.49 17.62 -2.84
CA SER A 226 -19.85 18.48 -1.70
C SER A 226 -18.75 18.53 -0.63
N GLY A 227 -17.68 17.74 -0.79
CA GLY A 227 -16.60 17.64 0.19
C GLY A 227 -16.86 16.62 1.30
N LYS A 228 -17.91 15.80 1.18
CA LYS A 228 -18.20 14.74 2.16
C LYS A 228 -17.32 13.52 1.87
N PRO A 229 -16.66 12.92 2.88
CA PRO A 229 -15.95 11.66 2.72
C PRO A 229 -16.87 10.56 2.17
N LEU A 230 -16.34 9.80 1.21
CA LEU A 230 -16.98 8.63 0.62
C LEU A 230 -16.55 7.34 1.31
#